data_AF-A0A5D0G1S3-F1
#
_entry.id   AF-A0A5D0G1S3-F1
#
_cell.length_a   1.000
_cell.length_b   1.000
_cell.length_c   1.000
_cell.angle_alpha   90.00
_cell.angle_beta   90.00
_cell.angle_gamma   90.00
#
_symmetry.space_group_name_H-M   'P 1'
#
loop_
_entity.id
_entity.type
_entity.pdbx_description
1 polymer ?
#
loop_
_entity_poly.entity_id
_entity_poly.type
_entity_poly.pdbx_seq_one_letter_code
_entity_poly.pdbx_strand_id
1 'polypeptide(L)'
;MKKKIRLLLIIPLLIGYTNQTFSQNGREKTIMFTNGYNVIYSAIGQVSKNKFVENKNVTFLTERDLHNGRILRDTIVSGKYFTKDGNSYIDGLWKQWDRDFKELVRVKGVFKVSNNENGIGITTNKKKGKGIIINVLSENPYYINISYKYYYFGRFISSFSLESNITNFEEEELDRDLMRWSPHDIFDKQILNDKKVKFSFKNGDVFIGSIKRDTNSNGFYYHMVPHIGEYKYKNGDIINGEIYYYDFFGGRLKFYPEENSYTVFEDGTVEKGEWVKKYFSSLNNDEKADLYKNCESLTELRDKSKIIIDKKNKKIEEKEKEKEKERLEKLQKQIKRQKELTSKYGDYYGNKLSRGELLPGMNEDMVKEVWEKEWFNINNIVRNGQMIEIWEFDKSKMQRDIIKKGKESGQQEGALGLILMLNLSEELGLEGINAPKTLVFMDNKLTDIYR
;
A
#
# COMPACT_ATOMS: atom_id res chain seq x y z
N MET A 1 -77.85 66.90 7.56
CA MET A 1 -77.09 66.33 8.70
C MET A 1 -76.95 64.82 8.50
N LYS A 2 -75.86 64.35 7.87
CA LYS A 2 -75.59 62.92 7.60
C LYS A 2 -74.24 62.54 8.20
N LYS A 3 -74.24 61.90 9.36
CA LYS A 3 -73.10 61.16 9.92
C LYS A 3 -73.62 60.17 10.96
N LYS A 4 -73.71 58.90 10.58
CA LYS A 4 -73.53 57.69 11.40
C LYS A 4 -73.99 56.51 10.56
N ILE A 5 -73.05 55.61 10.28
CA ILE A 5 -73.16 54.20 9.83
C ILE A 5 -71.92 53.96 8.95
N ARG A 6 -70.75 53.77 9.59
CA ARG A 6 -69.55 53.15 8.97
C ARG A 6 -68.64 52.41 9.97
N LEU A 7 -69.04 52.24 11.23
CA LEU A 7 -68.20 51.61 12.26
C LEU A 7 -68.64 50.20 12.68
N LEU A 8 -69.70 49.63 12.08
CA LEU A 8 -70.26 48.32 12.49
C LEU A 8 -69.83 47.13 11.61
N LEU A 9 -69.09 47.36 10.51
CA LEU A 9 -68.65 46.29 9.60
C LEU A 9 -67.17 45.89 9.76
N ILE A 10 -66.40 46.59 10.60
CA ILE A 10 -64.96 46.31 10.79
C ILE A 10 -64.74 45.21 11.84
N ILE A 11 -65.64 45.07 12.81
CA ILE A 11 -65.52 44.09 13.91
C ILE A 11 -65.72 42.63 13.44
N PRO A 12 -66.69 42.29 12.56
CA PRO A 12 -66.83 40.91 12.07
C PRO A 12 -65.68 40.47 11.17
N LEU A 13 -65.08 41.41 10.41
CA LEU A 13 -63.94 41.16 9.53
C LEU A 13 -62.64 40.92 10.31
N LEU A 14 -62.42 41.63 11.43
CA LEU A 14 -61.30 41.37 12.33
C LEU A 14 -61.45 40.05 13.10
N ILE A 15 -62.66 39.67 13.52
CA ILE A 15 -62.90 38.36 14.17
C ILE A 15 -62.75 37.20 13.17
N GLY A 16 -63.08 37.41 11.89
CA GLY A 16 -62.80 36.46 10.81
C GLY A 16 -61.31 36.27 10.54
N TYR A 17 -60.54 37.36 10.56
CA TYR A 17 -59.08 37.32 10.40
C TYR A 17 -58.36 36.72 11.60
N THR A 18 -58.78 37.05 12.84
CA THR A 18 -58.16 36.46 14.04
C THR A 18 -58.44 34.96 14.13
N ASN A 19 -59.62 34.48 13.72
CA ASN A 19 -59.93 33.04 13.70
C ASN A 19 -59.16 32.27 12.62
N GLN A 20 -58.84 32.88 11.47
CA GLN A 20 -57.94 32.27 10.47
C GLN A 20 -56.49 32.23 10.96
N THR A 21 -56.00 33.26 11.66
CA THR A 21 -54.65 33.24 12.25
C THR A 21 -54.53 32.36 13.50
N PHE A 22 -55.59 32.24 14.33
CA PHE A 22 -55.59 31.36 15.50
C PHE A 22 -55.72 29.87 15.14
N SER A 23 -56.25 29.53 13.97
CA SER A 23 -56.33 28.14 13.50
C SER A 23 -54.97 27.50 13.20
N GLN A 24 -53.89 28.28 13.13
CA GLN A 24 -52.53 27.79 12.86
C GLN A 24 -51.66 27.58 14.12
N ASN A 25 -52.15 27.91 15.32
CA ASN A 25 -51.43 27.67 16.57
C ASN A 25 -51.58 26.19 17.01
N GLY A 26 -51.00 25.28 16.23
CA GLY A 26 -50.88 23.87 16.63
C GLY A 26 -50.06 23.76 17.92
N ARG A 27 -50.52 22.94 18.87
CA ARG A 27 -49.73 22.60 20.06
C ARG A 27 -48.71 21.53 19.67
N GLU A 28 -47.50 21.64 20.19
CA GLU A 28 -46.55 20.54 20.10
C GLU A 28 -47.13 19.32 20.83
N LYS A 29 -47.05 18.17 20.16
CA LYS A 29 -47.54 16.90 20.70
C LYS A 29 -46.53 15.80 20.39
N THR A 30 -46.42 14.89 21.34
CA THR A 30 -45.78 13.59 21.15
C THR A 30 -46.85 12.51 20.98
N ILE A 31 -46.80 11.82 19.85
CA ILE A 31 -47.74 10.77 19.47
C ILE A 31 -46.99 9.44 19.45
N MET A 32 -47.34 8.54 20.37
CA MET A 32 -46.77 7.19 20.44
C MET A 32 -47.60 6.21 19.60
N PHE A 33 -46.96 5.43 18.73
CA PHE A 33 -47.60 4.40 17.92
C PHE A 33 -47.16 3.01 18.39
N THR A 34 -48.13 2.09 18.57
CA THR A 34 -47.90 0.75 19.15
C THR A 34 -48.38 -0.36 18.21
N ASN A 35 -47.77 -1.55 18.26
CA ASN A 35 -48.30 -2.76 17.62
C ASN A 35 -48.75 -3.77 18.70
N GLY A 36 -49.82 -3.44 19.42
CA GLY A 36 -50.47 -4.34 20.38
C GLY A 36 -49.75 -4.56 21.72
N TYR A 37 -48.42 -4.75 21.71
CA TYR A 37 -47.64 -5.07 22.92
C TYR A 37 -46.42 -4.17 23.15
N ASN A 38 -45.86 -3.55 22.09
CA ASN A 38 -44.72 -2.64 22.18
C ASN A 38 -45.01 -1.31 21.48
N VAL A 39 -44.50 -0.20 22.03
CA VAL A 39 -44.31 1.04 21.26
C VAL A 39 -43.33 0.73 20.14
N ILE A 40 -43.63 1.17 18.91
CA ILE A 40 -42.76 0.93 17.76
C ILE A 40 -41.94 2.19 17.44
N TYR A 41 -42.58 3.35 17.51
CA TYR A 41 -41.99 4.66 17.25
C TYR A 41 -42.87 5.78 17.83
N SER A 42 -42.31 6.96 17.96
CA SER A 42 -43.02 8.18 18.37
C SER A 42 -42.85 9.28 17.32
N ALA A 43 -43.83 10.18 17.24
CA ALA A 43 -43.79 11.35 16.37
C ALA A 43 -43.99 12.61 17.20
N ILE A 44 -43.08 13.57 17.06
CA ILE A 44 -43.09 14.85 17.75
C ILE A 44 -43.29 15.95 16.72
N GLY A 45 -44.27 16.82 16.94
CA GLY A 45 -44.50 17.98 16.08
C GLY A 45 -45.73 18.78 16.46
N GLN A 46 -45.94 19.92 15.80
CA GLN A 46 -47.14 20.72 16.00
C GLN A 46 -48.34 20.05 15.33
N VAL A 47 -49.44 19.88 16.08
CA VAL A 47 -50.65 19.21 15.62
C VAL A 47 -51.86 20.12 15.78
N SER A 48 -52.62 20.28 14.70
CA SER A 48 -53.91 20.98 14.66
C SER A 48 -54.93 20.12 13.91
N LYS A 49 -56.17 20.05 14.40
CA LYS A 49 -57.27 19.28 13.78
C LYS A 49 -56.87 17.83 13.38
N ASN A 50 -56.14 17.14 14.26
CA ASN A 50 -55.63 15.77 14.04
C ASN A 50 -54.73 15.59 12.80
N LYS A 51 -53.99 16.64 12.43
CA LYS A 51 -52.97 16.61 11.39
C LYS A 51 -51.72 17.36 11.89
N PHE A 52 -50.56 16.96 11.39
CA PHE A 52 -49.36 17.78 11.56
C PHE A 52 -49.53 19.09 10.80
N VAL A 53 -49.04 20.19 11.39
CA VAL A 53 -49.11 21.52 10.77
C VAL A 53 -48.05 21.61 9.66
N GLU A 54 -48.47 21.98 8.46
CA GLU A 54 -47.56 22.16 7.33
C GLU A 54 -46.48 23.22 7.60
N ASN A 55 -45.31 23.03 6.98
CA ASN A 55 -44.11 23.84 7.11
C ASN A 55 -43.55 23.95 8.54
N LYS A 56 -44.00 23.07 9.45
CA LYS A 56 -43.43 22.91 10.79
C LYS A 56 -42.58 21.67 10.85
N ASN A 57 -41.64 21.67 11.80
CA ASN A 57 -40.78 20.53 12.00
C ASN A 57 -41.58 19.37 12.60
N VAL A 58 -41.36 18.18 12.06
CA VAL A 58 -41.83 16.90 12.61
C VAL A 58 -40.63 15.97 12.72
N THR A 59 -40.57 15.25 13.83
CA THR A 59 -39.51 14.27 14.12
C THR A 59 -40.14 12.93 14.45
N PHE A 60 -39.72 11.89 13.74
CA PHE A 60 -40.07 10.51 14.03
C PHE A 60 -38.89 9.83 14.72
N LEU A 61 -39.15 9.25 15.89
CA LEU A 61 -38.17 8.58 16.73
C LEU A 61 -38.48 7.09 16.82
N THR A 62 -37.47 6.23 16.76
CA THR A 62 -37.62 4.83 17.15
C THR A 62 -37.92 4.74 18.64
N GLU A 63 -38.67 3.72 19.04
CA GLU A 63 -38.97 3.43 20.45
C GLU A 63 -38.82 1.91 20.63
N ARG A 64 -37.59 1.39 20.53
CA ARG A 64 -37.34 -0.07 20.53
C ARG A 64 -36.75 -0.50 21.86
N ASP A 65 -37.37 -1.48 22.51
CA ASP A 65 -36.80 -2.14 23.67
C ASP A 65 -35.72 -3.15 23.24
N LEU A 66 -34.54 -3.04 23.86
CA LEU A 66 -33.40 -3.90 23.60
C LEU A 66 -33.38 -5.02 24.64
N HIS A 67 -32.83 -6.18 24.30
CA HIS A 67 -32.83 -7.37 25.18
C HIS A 67 -32.12 -7.18 26.54
N ASN A 68 -31.53 -6.00 26.79
CA ASN A 68 -30.91 -5.58 28.04
C ASN A 68 -31.69 -4.49 28.80
N GLY A 69 -32.95 -4.22 28.44
CA GLY A 69 -33.81 -3.21 29.07
C GLY A 69 -33.48 -1.76 28.70
N ARG A 70 -32.65 -1.53 27.67
CA ARG A 70 -32.40 -0.18 27.13
C ARG A 70 -33.44 0.13 26.06
N ILE A 71 -34.05 1.32 26.13
CA ILE A 71 -34.93 1.82 25.07
C ILE A 71 -34.11 2.64 24.09
N LEU A 72 -34.06 2.23 22.83
CA LEU A 72 -33.52 3.04 21.75
C LEU A 72 -34.52 4.14 21.38
N ARG A 73 -34.15 5.39 21.63
CA ARG A 73 -34.88 6.61 21.22
C ARG A 73 -34.03 7.48 20.33
N ASP A 74 -34.01 7.14 19.04
CA ASP A 74 -33.22 7.87 18.05
C ASP A 74 -34.06 8.33 16.87
N THR A 75 -33.59 9.38 16.21
CA THR A 75 -34.26 9.92 15.03
C THR A 75 -34.21 8.92 13.88
N ILE A 76 -35.39 8.61 13.33
CA ILE A 76 -35.57 7.88 12.07
C ILE A 76 -35.54 8.91 10.93
N VAL A 77 -36.45 9.89 10.99
CA VAL A 77 -36.53 10.99 10.03
C VAL A 77 -37.02 12.26 10.74
N SER A 78 -36.47 13.42 10.38
CA SER A 78 -36.90 14.71 10.90
C SER A 78 -36.74 15.82 9.90
N GLY A 79 -37.62 16.82 9.93
CA GLY A 79 -37.54 17.95 9.01
C GLY A 79 -38.84 18.72 8.88
N LYS A 80 -38.90 19.58 7.87
CA LYS A 80 -40.11 20.36 7.56
C LYS A 80 -41.14 19.46 6.90
N TYR A 81 -42.29 19.33 7.55
CA TYR A 81 -43.42 18.55 7.04
C TYR A 81 -44.24 19.35 6.03
N PHE A 82 -44.66 18.71 4.94
CA PHE A 82 -45.63 19.28 4.01
C PHE A 82 -46.44 18.18 3.31
N THR A 83 -47.56 18.56 2.69
CA THR A 83 -48.36 17.62 1.89
C THR A 83 -48.41 18.06 0.43
N LYS A 84 -48.48 17.08 -0.47
CA LYS A 84 -48.66 17.30 -1.92
C LYS A 84 -49.39 16.09 -2.50
N ASP A 85 -50.42 16.33 -3.31
CA ASP A 85 -51.22 15.26 -3.97
C ASP A 85 -51.74 14.18 -2.99
N GLY A 86 -52.11 14.59 -1.77
CA GLY A 86 -52.57 13.69 -0.71
C GLY A 86 -51.46 12.93 0.03
N ASN A 87 -50.22 12.95 -0.49
CA ASN A 87 -49.05 12.37 0.15
C ASN A 87 -48.45 13.31 1.19
N SER A 88 -47.69 12.73 2.13
CA SER A 88 -46.97 13.44 3.16
C SER A 88 -45.47 13.36 2.90
N TYR A 89 -44.79 14.48 3.11
CA TYR A 89 -43.37 14.61 2.82
C TYR A 89 -42.65 15.27 3.99
N ILE A 90 -41.36 14.97 4.10
CA ILE A 90 -40.44 15.61 5.04
C ILE A 90 -39.22 16.04 4.23
N ASP A 91 -39.02 17.35 4.12
CA ASP A 91 -37.74 17.93 3.69
C ASP A 91 -36.82 18.02 4.91
N GLY A 92 -35.83 17.15 4.97
CA GLY A 92 -34.94 17.09 6.10
C GLY A 92 -33.97 15.92 6.05
N LEU A 93 -33.91 15.19 7.16
CA LEU A 93 -32.86 14.25 7.46
C LEU A 93 -33.41 12.89 7.84
N TRP A 94 -32.96 11.87 7.14
CA TRP A 94 -33.10 10.47 7.52
C TRP A 94 -31.78 9.95 8.11
N LYS A 95 -31.88 9.10 9.12
CA LYS A 95 -30.73 8.51 9.81
C LYS A 95 -30.87 7.01 9.96
N GLN A 96 -29.73 6.34 9.94
CA GLN A 96 -29.60 4.94 10.26
C GLN A 96 -28.47 4.70 11.25
N TRP A 97 -28.66 3.70 12.08
CA TRP A 97 -27.80 3.37 13.21
C TRP A 97 -27.33 1.92 13.11
N ASP A 98 -26.11 1.65 13.56
CA ASP A 98 -25.61 0.28 13.72
C ASP A 98 -26.20 -0.39 14.99
N ARG A 99 -25.84 -1.67 15.20
CA ARG A 99 -26.27 -2.45 16.39
C ARG A 99 -25.80 -1.85 17.73
N ASP A 100 -24.77 -1.01 17.70
CA ASP A 100 -24.19 -0.33 18.86
C ASP A 100 -24.73 1.11 19.03
N PHE A 101 -25.74 1.49 18.24
CA PHE A 101 -26.35 2.83 18.22
C PHE A 101 -25.37 3.94 17.83
N LYS A 102 -24.45 3.64 16.93
CA LYS A 102 -23.62 4.64 16.27
C LYS A 102 -24.23 4.97 14.91
N GLU A 103 -24.34 6.26 14.62
CA GLU A 103 -24.88 6.76 13.35
C GLU A 103 -24.01 6.21 12.21
N LEU A 104 -24.61 5.41 11.35
CA LEU A 104 -23.95 4.76 10.22
C LEU A 104 -24.17 5.57 8.94
N VAL A 105 -25.41 5.99 8.71
CA VAL A 105 -25.82 6.71 7.49
C VAL A 105 -26.67 7.91 7.86
N ARG A 106 -26.40 9.01 7.17
CA ARG A 106 -27.13 10.25 7.25
C ARG A 106 -27.47 10.70 5.84
N VAL A 107 -28.75 10.82 5.53
CA VAL A 107 -29.23 11.25 4.21
C VAL A 107 -30.07 12.50 4.36
N LYS A 108 -29.72 13.56 3.63
CA LYS A 108 -30.48 14.81 3.58
C LYS A 108 -31.18 14.91 2.23
N GLY A 109 -32.48 15.21 2.25
CA GLY A 109 -33.31 15.39 1.07
C GLY A 109 -34.79 15.42 1.44
N VAL A 110 -35.65 15.20 0.44
CA VAL A 110 -37.10 15.11 0.63
C VAL A 110 -37.52 13.65 0.61
N PHE A 111 -38.20 13.22 1.66
CA PHE A 111 -38.70 11.85 1.79
C PHE A 111 -40.21 11.85 1.75
N LYS A 112 -40.80 10.86 1.07
CA LYS A 112 -42.22 10.58 1.20
C LYS A 112 -42.42 9.68 2.41
N VAL A 113 -43.29 10.09 3.32
CA VAL A 113 -43.45 9.45 4.62
C VAL A 113 -44.91 9.11 4.85
N SER A 114 -45.18 7.89 5.28
CA SER A 114 -46.52 7.47 5.67
C SER A 114 -46.50 6.57 6.89
N ASN A 115 -47.65 6.45 7.56
CA ASN A 115 -47.86 5.45 8.60
C ASN A 115 -49.27 4.84 8.54
N ASN A 116 -49.87 4.87 7.36
CA ASN A 116 -51.19 4.31 7.09
C ASN A 116 -51.05 2.99 6.32
N GLU A 117 -52.04 2.09 6.44
CA GLU A 117 -52.05 0.81 5.71
C GLU A 117 -52.00 0.97 4.19
N ASN A 118 -52.56 2.06 3.66
CA ASN A 118 -52.56 2.36 2.23
C ASN A 118 -51.29 3.09 1.74
N GLY A 119 -50.32 3.35 2.62
CA GLY A 119 -49.08 4.06 2.27
C GLY A 119 -49.24 5.56 1.99
N ILE A 120 -50.42 6.15 2.22
CA ILE A 120 -50.71 7.55 1.88
C ILE A 120 -50.84 8.38 3.14
N GLY A 121 -49.97 9.38 3.26
CA GLY A 121 -50.04 10.39 4.32
C GLY A 121 -49.72 9.88 5.72
N ILE A 122 -49.73 10.80 6.69
CA ILE A 122 -49.45 10.51 8.10
C ILE A 122 -50.70 10.73 8.94
N THR A 123 -51.14 9.71 9.67
CA THR A 123 -52.21 9.82 10.67
C THR A 123 -51.64 10.15 12.04
N THR A 124 -52.30 11.08 12.75
CA THR A 124 -52.02 11.35 14.17
C THR A 124 -52.85 10.46 15.11
N ASN A 125 -53.71 9.59 14.56
CA ASN A 125 -54.53 8.67 15.35
C ASN A 125 -53.72 7.42 15.71
N LYS A 126 -53.35 7.32 16.99
CA LYS A 126 -52.54 6.22 17.55
C LYS A 126 -53.11 4.82 17.29
N LYS A 127 -54.44 4.68 17.17
CA LYS A 127 -55.09 3.39 16.91
C LYS A 127 -55.08 2.98 15.44
N LYS A 128 -54.88 3.94 14.53
CA LYS A 128 -54.85 3.72 13.08
C LYS A 128 -53.42 3.66 12.51
N GLY A 129 -52.48 4.35 13.16
CA GLY A 129 -51.09 4.38 12.70
C GLY A 129 -50.44 3.00 12.81
N LYS A 130 -49.83 2.57 11.72
CA LYS A 130 -49.02 1.35 11.62
C LYS A 130 -47.53 1.73 11.65
N GLY A 131 -46.66 0.85 11.14
CA GLY A 131 -45.25 1.16 10.93
C GLY A 131 -45.05 2.40 10.07
N ILE A 132 -43.99 3.15 10.35
CA ILE A 132 -43.56 4.25 9.48
C ILE A 132 -42.91 3.66 8.22
N ILE A 133 -43.31 4.18 7.07
CA ILE A 133 -42.77 3.89 5.74
C ILE A 133 -42.12 5.16 5.22
N ILE A 134 -40.92 5.05 4.68
CA ILE A 134 -40.12 6.19 4.20
C ILE A 134 -39.57 5.83 2.83
N ASN A 135 -39.95 6.59 1.80
CA ASN A 135 -39.47 6.39 0.45
C ASN A 135 -38.53 7.52 0.03
N VAL A 136 -37.46 7.16 -0.66
CA VAL A 136 -36.73 8.09 -1.54
C VAL A 136 -37.54 8.36 -2.79
N LEU A 137 -37.34 9.52 -3.40
CA LEU A 137 -38.12 10.01 -4.53
C LEU A 137 -37.24 10.08 -5.77
N SER A 138 -37.83 9.73 -6.90
CA SER A 138 -37.22 10.01 -8.19
C SER A 138 -36.92 11.49 -8.38
N GLU A 139 -35.82 11.77 -9.09
CA GLU A 139 -35.38 13.13 -9.48
C GLU A 139 -34.98 14.08 -8.34
N ASN A 140 -35.10 13.67 -7.08
CA ASN A 140 -34.70 14.48 -5.95
C ASN A 140 -33.20 14.32 -5.64
N PRO A 141 -32.43 15.42 -5.47
CA PRO A 141 -31.06 15.31 -4.98
C PRO A 141 -31.03 14.89 -3.51
N TYR A 142 -30.18 13.92 -3.20
CA TYR A 142 -29.86 13.54 -1.83
C TYR A 142 -28.39 13.76 -1.54
N TYR A 143 -28.11 14.37 -0.38
CA TYR A 143 -26.77 14.42 0.19
C TYR A 143 -26.61 13.28 1.17
N ILE A 144 -25.67 12.38 0.90
CA ILE A 144 -25.37 11.25 1.76
C ILE A 144 -24.08 11.53 2.52
N ASN A 145 -24.08 11.17 3.80
CA ASN A 145 -22.89 10.98 4.61
C ASN A 145 -22.93 9.58 5.25
N ILE A 146 -21.88 8.79 5.04
CA ILE A 146 -21.73 7.45 5.62
C ILE A 146 -20.48 7.42 6.49
N SER A 147 -20.58 6.87 7.70
CA SER A 147 -19.43 6.63 8.57
C SER A 147 -18.98 5.18 8.47
N TYR A 148 -17.76 4.95 7.97
CA TYR A 148 -17.16 3.63 7.87
C TYR A 148 -16.09 3.41 8.95
N LYS A 149 -15.98 2.15 9.37
CA LYS A 149 -14.82 1.62 10.12
C LYS A 149 -14.20 0.51 9.31
N TYR A 150 -12.90 0.62 9.08
CA TYR A 150 -12.10 -0.38 8.40
C TYR A 150 -11.45 -1.29 9.42
N TYR A 151 -11.72 -2.59 9.29
CA TYR A 151 -11.13 -3.65 10.09
C TYR A 151 -10.37 -4.60 9.18
N TYR A 152 -9.18 -5.03 9.60
CA TYR A 152 -8.37 -6.02 8.90
C TYR A 152 -8.00 -7.13 9.89
N PHE A 153 -8.34 -8.38 9.57
CA PHE A 153 -8.25 -9.54 10.48
C PHE A 153 -8.81 -9.27 11.90
N GLY A 154 -9.96 -8.59 11.98
CA GLY A 154 -10.61 -8.26 13.27
C GLY A 154 -9.96 -7.10 14.03
N ARG A 155 -8.85 -6.54 13.56
CA ARG A 155 -8.20 -5.37 14.13
C ARG A 155 -8.77 -4.09 13.52
N PHE A 156 -9.13 -3.12 14.35
CA PHE A 156 -9.49 -1.78 13.87
C PHE A 156 -8.26 -1.11 13.24
N ILE A 157 -8.39 -0.70 11.98
CA ILE A 157 -7.32 -0.06 11.21
C ILE A 157 -7.58 1.44 11.08
N SER A 158 -8.79 1.82 10.64
CA SER A 158 -9.12 3.23 10.40
C SER A 158 -10.62 3.48 10.43
N SER A 159 -11.02 4.74 10.47
CA SER A 159 -12.40 5.18 10.26
C SER A 159 -12.41 6.39 9.33
N PHE A 160 -13.41 6.48 8.48
CA PHE A 160 -13.57 7.56 7.51
C PHE A 160 -15.05 7.88 7.29
N SER A 161 -15.34 9.10 6.88
CA SER A 161 -16.67 9.47 6.40
C SER A 161 -16.67 9.63 4.89
N LEU A 162 -17.69 9.08 4.23
CA LEU A 162 -17.96 9.22 2.81
C LEU A 162 -19.08 10.22 2.62
N GLU A 163 -18.89 11.20 1.75
CA GLU A 163 -19.88 12.21 1.36
C GLU A 163 -20.13 12.13 -0.15
N SER A 164 -21.39 12.15 -0.57
CA SER A 164 -21.77 12.12 -1.99
C SER A 164 -23.09 12.87 -2.22
N ASN A 165 -23.23 13.45 -3.42
CA ASN A 165 -24.49 14.04 -3.88
C ASN A 165 -25.02 13.19 -5.03
N ILE A 166 -26.14 12.55 -4.78
CA ILE A 166 -26.76 11.57 -5.69
C ILE A 166 -28.07 12.12 -6.22
N THR A 167 -28.39 11.76 -7.46
CA THR A 167 -29.67 12.08 -8.12
C THR A 167 -30.17 10.84 -8.85
N ASN A 168 -31.39 10.90 -9.41
CA ASN A 168 -31.96 9.88 -10.29
C ASN A 168 -32.20 8.52 -9.61
N PHE A 169 -32.91 8.53 -8.50
CA PHE A 169 -33.44 7.32 -7.87
C PHE A 169 -34.69 6.81 -8.58
N GLU A 170 -34.91 5.50 -8.54
CA GLU A 170 -36.27 4.98 -8.61
C GLU A 170 -36.91 5.17 -7.23
N GLU A 171 -38.21 5.45 -7.15
CA GLU A 171 -38.89 5.53 -5.85
C GLU A 171 -38.77 4.16 -5.16
N GLU A 172 -38.07 4.12 -4.04
CA GLU A 172 -37.77 2.90 -3.29
C GLU A 172 -37.99 3.15 -1.79
N GLU A 173 -38.54 2.15 -1.11
CA GLU A 173 -38.71 2.17 0.34
C GLU A 173 -37.36 1.96 1.04
N LEU A 174 -37.03 2.85 1.98
CA LEU A 174 -35.87 2.68 2.85
C LEU A 174 -36.20 1.60 3.89
N ASP A 175 -35.51 0.46 3.80
CA ASP A 175 -35.71 -0.68 4.70
C ASP A 175 -35.62 -0.24 6.17
N ARG A 176 -36.65 -0.64 6.93
CA ARG A 176 -36.84 -0.36 8.34
C ARG A 176 -36.07 -1.33 9.24
N ASP A 177 -35.64 -2.47 8.72
CA ASP A 177 -34.85 -3.44 9.47
C ASP A 177 -33.41 -2.95 9.61
N LEU A 178 -33.23 -2.09 10.63
CA LEU A 178 -31.99 -1.55 11.19
C LEU A 178 -30.92 -2.62 11.58
N MET A 179 -31.08 -3.88 11.17
CA MET A 179 -30.22 -5.02 11.54
C MET A 179 -29.83 -5.95 10.39
N ARG A 180 -30.24 -5.68 9.14
CA ARG A 180 -29.67 -6.38 7.98
C ARG A 180 -28.26 -5.85 7.70
N TRP A 181 -27.35 -6.77 7.38
CA TRP A 181 -25.89 -6.61 7.53
C TRP A 181 -25.21 -5.57 6.63
N SER A 182 -25.93 -4.91 5.72
CA SER A 182 -25.39 -3.78 4.95
C SER A 182 -26.53 -2.99 4.29
N PRO A 183 -27.00 -1.90 4.91
CA PRO A 183 -28.10 -1.10 4.37
C PRO A 183 -27.67 -0.07 3.32
N HIS A 184 -26.40 -0.08 2.89
CA HIS A 184 -25.94 0.81 1.83
C HIS A 184 -26.43 0.40 0.43
N ASP A 185 -27.02 -0.78 0.25
CA ASP A 185 -27.36 -1.33 -1.08
C ASP A 185 -28.18 -0.37 -1.98
N ILE A 186 -29.11 0.41 -1.41
CA ILE A 186 -29.96 1.35 -2.16
C ILE A 186 -29.15 2.53 -2.71
N PHE A 187 -28.16 3.01 -1.95
CA PHE A 187 -27.34 4.16 -2.33
C PHE A 187 -26.02 3.76 -2.98
N ASP A 188 -25.58 2.53 -2.75
CA ASP A 188 -24.28 2.01 -3.16
C ASP A 188 -24.04 2.13 -4.65
N LYS A 189 -25.03 1.72 -5.45
CA LYS A 189 -24.92 1.73 -6.91
C LYS A 189 -24.72 3.16 -7.43
N GLN A 190 -25.43 4.12 -6.86
CA GLN A 190 -25.39 5.52 -7.25
C GLN A 190 -24.09 6.17 -6.74
N ILE A 191 -23.67 5.87 -5.51
CA ILE A 191 -22.38 6.32 -4.97
C ILE A 191 -21.21 5.80 -5.84
N LEU A 192 -21.23 4.54 -6.27
CA LEU A 192 -20.19 3.96 -7.14
C LEU A 192 -20.11 4.64 -8.52
N ASN A 193 -21.22 5.21 -8.98
CA ASN A 193 -21.29 5.95 -10.24
C ASN A 193 -20.96 7.45 -10.06
N ASP A 194 -20.88 7.95 -8.82
CA ASP A 194 -20.51 9.34 -8.54
C ASP A 194 -19.00 9.54 -8.72
N LYS A 195 -18.66 10.60 -9.46
CA LYS A 195 -17.27 11.00 -9.75
C LYS A 195 -16.73 12.04 -8.77
N LYS A 196 -17.53 12.48 -7.80
CA LYS A 196 -17.21 13.53 -6.83
C LYS A 196 -17.46 13.08 -5.39
N VAL A 197 -17.28 11.79 -5.12
CA VAL A 197 -17.35 11.25 -3.77
C VAL A 197 -16.20 11.80 -2.95
N LYS A 198 -16.47 12.28 -1.74
CA LYS A 198 -15.47 12.78 -0.82
C LYS A 198 -15.28 11.83 0.35
N PHE A 199 -14.06 11.34 0.55
CA PHE A 199 -13.66 10.62 1.75
C PHE A 199 -12.92 11.56 2.68
N SER A 200 -13.29 11.57 3.96
CA SER A 200 -12.56 12.28 5.03
C SER A 200 -12.05 11.26 6.04
N PHE A 201 -10.73 11.07 6.09
CA PHE A 201 -10.09 10.07 6.94
C PHE A 201 -9.77 10.65 8.31
N LYS A 202 -9.81 9.82 9.36
CA LYS A 202 -9.51 10.25 10.74
C LYS A 202 -8.09 10.79 10.92
N ASN A 203 -7.14 10.34 10.09
CA ASN A 203 -5.76 10.85 10.10
C ASN A 203 -5.64 12.27 9.51
N GLY A 204 -6.72 12.84 8.96
CA GLY A 204 -6.78 14.16 8.34
C GLY A 204 -6.63 14.16 6.83
N ASP A 205 -6.41 13.00 6.21
CA ASP A 205 -6.36 12.89 4.75
C ASP A 205 -7.77 13.07 4.17
N VAL A 206 -7.81 13.55 2.92
CA VAL A 206 -9.06 13.76 2.18
C VAL A 206 -8.89 13.23 0.77
N PHE A 207 -9.89 12.51 0.27
CA PHE A 207 -9.96 12.12 -1.14
C PHE A 207 -11.22 12.69 -1.77
N ILE A 208 -11.13 13.12 -3.02
CA ILE A 208 -12.28 13.53 -3.85
C ILE A 208 -12.15 12.87 -5.22
N GLY A 209 -13.14 12.06 -5.61
CA GLY A 209 -13.13 11.39 -6.92
C GLY A 209 -14.14 10.26 -7.04
N SER A 210 -13.89 9.35 -7.98
CA SER A 210 -14.63 8.10 -8.10
C SER A 210 -14.04 7.02 -7.20
N ILE A 211 -14.90 6.10 -6.79
CA ILE A 211 -14.54 4.98 -5.92
C ILE A 211 -14.86 3.66 -6.58
N LYS A 212 -14.30 2.58 -6.02
CA LYS A 212 -14.61 1.21 -6.43
C LYS A 212 -14.99 0.37 -5.23
N ARG A 213 -15.71 -0.72 -5.49
CA ARG A 213 -15.82 -1.81 -4.52
C ARG A 213 -14.54 -2.60 -4.54
N ASP A 214 -14.05 -2.88 -3.35
CA ASP A 214 -12.97 -3.81 -3.15
C ASP A 214 -13.46 -5.04 -2.39
N THR A 215 -13.03 -6.20 -2.87
CA THR A 215 -13.41 -7.51 -2.35
C THR A 215 -12.22 -8.10 -1.61
N ASN A 216 -12.33 -8.20 -0.28
CA ASN A 216 -11.39 -9.02 0.47
C ASN A 216 -11.49 -10.48 -0.01
N SER A 217 -10.41 -11.24 0.12
CA SER A 217 -10.25 -12.64 -0.34
C SER A 217 -11.28 -13.63 0.22
N ASN A 218 -12.07 -13.24 1.22
CA ASN A 218 -13.16 -14.05 1.77
C ASN A 218 -14.55 -13.64 1.26
N GLY A 219 -14.70 -12.65 0.38
CA GLY A 219 -15.99 -12.30 -0.26
C GLY A 219 -17.09 -11.71 0.63
N PHE A 220 -16.86 -11.55 1.94
CA PHE A 220 -17.89 -11.15 2.92
C PHE A 220 -17.92 -9.66 3.27
N TYR A 221 -16.93 -8.86 2.85
CA TYR A 221 -16.88 -7.42 3.16
C TYR A 221 -16.62 -6.62 1.89
N TYR A 222 -17.65 -5.95 1.39
CA TYR A 222 -17.52 -4.95 0.34
C TYR A 222 -17.12 -3.63 0.99
N HIS A 223 -15.88 -3.19 0.77
CA HIS A 223 -15.47 -1.85 1.17
C HIS A 223 -15.40 -0.95 -0.05
N MET A 224 -15.97 0.26 0.07
CA MET A 224 -15.76 1.31 -0.90
C MET A 224 -14.38 1.92 -0.64
N VAL A 225 -13.54 1.94 -1.66
CA VAL A 225 -12.19 2.50 -1.58
C VAL A 225 -11.99 3.57 -2.65
N PRO A 226 -11.18 4.61 -2.37
CA PRO A 226 -10.73 5.55 -3.39
C PRO A 226 -10.18 4.86 -4.64
N HIS A 227 -10.49 5.38 -5.83
CA HIS A 227 -10.04 4.81 -7.11
C HIS A 227 -9.40 5.83 -8.05
N ILE A 228 -10.15 6.80 -8.56
CA ILE A 228 -9.62 7.83 -9.48
C ILE A 228 -10.04 9.19 -8.96
N GLY A 229 -9.07 10.07 -8.70
CA GLY A 229 -9.36 11.42 -8.20
C GLY A 229 -8.14 12.12 -7.61
N GLU A 230 -8.42 13.03 -6.69
CA GLU A 230 -7.41 13.73 -5.91
C GLU A 230 -7.38 13.15 -4.49
N TYR A 231 -6.24 12.59 -4.09
CA TYR A 231 -5.97 12.21 -2.70
C TYR A 231 -5.00 13.20 -2.09
N LYS A 232 -5.45 13.95 -1.09
CA LYS A 232 -4.66 14.91 -0.34
C LYS A 232 -4.33 14.36 1.04
N TYR A 233 -3.04 14.20 1.30
CA TYR A 233 -2.53 13.84 2.62
C TYR A 233 -2.57 15.06 3.54
N LYS A 234 -2.72 14.81 4.86
CA LYS A 234 -2.76 15.86 5.88
C LYS A 234 -1.54 16.79 5.84
N ASN A 235 -0.37 16.26 5.46
CA ASN A 235 0.88 17.00 5.34
C ASN A 235 0.97 17.93 4.13
N GLY A 236 0.06 17.82 3.15
CA GLY A 236 0.09 18.61 1.91
C GLY A 236 0.54 17.85 0.66
N ASP A 237 1.02 16.60 0.76
CA ASP A 237 1.24 15.76 -0.42
C ASP A 237 -0.09 15.49 -1.14
N ILE A 238 -0.07 15.46 -2.47
CA ILE A 238 -1.26 15.24 -3.29
C ILE A 238 -0.96 14.18 -4.35
N ILE A 239 -1.82 13.17 -4.47
CA ILE A 239 -1.86 12.28 -5.63
C ILE A 239 -3.06 12.66 -6.49
N ASN A 240 -2.82 12.80 -7.80
CA ASN A 240 -3.87 13.04 -8.79
C ASN A 240 -3.86 11.91 -9.83
N GLY A 241 -5.03 11.31 -10.06
CA GLY A 241 -5.23 10.25 -11.03
C GLY A 241 -5.75 8.96 -10.38
N GLU A 242 -5.41 7.83 -10.99
CA GLU A 242 -5.69 6.52 -10.43
C GLU A 242 -4.77 6.19 -9.24
N ILE A 243 -5.37 5.67 -8.18
CA ILE A 243 -4.70 5.31 -6.94
C ILE A 243 -4.98 3.86 -6.59
N TYR A 244 -3.95 3.21 -6.09
CA TYR A 244 -4.08 1.96 -5.37
C TYR A 244 -3.76 2.20 -3.91
N TYR A 245 -4.17 1.26 -3.07
CA TYR A 245 -3.79 1.25 -1.69
C TYR A 245 -2.99 -0.03 -1.42
N TYR A 246 -2.10 0.04 -0.45
CA TYR A 246 -1.32 -1.12 -0.03
C TYR A 246 -1.26 -1.16 1.49
N ASP A 247 -1.66 -2.28 2.09
CA ASP A 247 -1.49 -2.51 3.53
C ASP A 247 -0.22 -3.32 3.76
N PHE A 248 0.89 -2.60 3.98
CA PHE A 248 2.11 -3.24 4.46
C PHE A 248 2.02 -3.42 5.98
N PHE A 249 2.08 -4.67 6.44
CA PHE A 249 2.17 -5.04 7.87
C PHE A 249 0.93 -4.71 8.75
N GLY A 250 -0.27 -4.73 8.17
CA GLY A 250 -1.53 -4.95 8.92
C GLY A 250 -1.90 -3.85 9.92
N GLY A 251 -1.68 -2.58 9.55
CA GLY A 251 -1.81 -1.50 10.54
C GLY A 251 -2.06 -0.09 10.05
N ARG A 252 -1.81 0.25 8.77
CA ARG A 252 -2.07 1.60 8.24
C ARG A 252 -2.49 1.47 6.78
N LEU A 253 -3.58 2.11 6.39
CA LEU A 253 -3.96 2.23 4.99
C LEU A 253 -3.15 3.38 4.36
N LYS A 254 -2.30 3.07 3.37
CA LYS A 254 -1.60 4.09 2.57
C LYS A 254 -1.99 3.94 1.10
N PHE A 255 -2.21 5.08 0.46
CA PHE A 255 -2.51 5.19 -0.97
C PHE A 255 -1.25 5.52 -1.76
N TYR A 256 -1.21 5.15 -3.03
CA TYR A 256 -0.06 5.35 -3.92
C TYR A 256 -0.54 5.55 -5.36
N PRO A 257 0.21 6.30 -6.19
CA PRO A 257 -0.16 6.54 -7.58
C PRO A 257 0.06 5.32 -8.48
N GLU A 258 -0.88 5.07 -9.39
CA GLU A 258 -0.71 4.16 -10.54
C GLU A 258 -0.01 4.85 -11.73
N GLU A 259 0.20 4.11 -12.82
CA GLU A 259 0.96 4.54 -14.01
C GLU A 259 0.52 5.88 -14.63
N ASN A 260 -0.80 6.13 -14.72
CA ASN A 260 -1.36 7.33 -15.35
C ASN A 260 -1.55 8.51 -14.38
N SER A 261 -0.91 8.47 -13.22
CA SER A 261 -1.09 9.43 -12.13
C SER A 261 0.15 10.29 -11.91
N TYR A 262 0.04 11.29 -11.05
CA TYR A 262 1.18 12.06 -10.57
C TYR A 262 1.03 12.41 -9.10
N THR A 263 2.17 12.58 -8.44
CA THR A 263 2.27 13.04 -7.05
C THR A 263 2.91 14.40 -7.02
N VAL A 264 2.24 15.36 -6.40
CA VAL A 264 2.79 16.66 -6.00
C VAL A 264 3.18 16.56 -4.53
N PHE A 265 4.45 16.75 -4.24
CA PHE A 265 4.98 16.66 -2.89
C PHE A 265 4.85 17.99 -2.15
N GLU A 266 4.96 17.96 -0.83
CA GLU A 266 4.93 19.16 0.03
C GLU A 266 5.98 20.20 -0.39
N ASP A 267 7.13 19.76 -0.92
CA ASP A 267 8.20 20.62 -1.43
C ASP A 267 7.93 21.21 -2.84
N GLY A 268 6.76 20.92 -3.43
CA GLY A 268 6.32 21.40 -4.74
C GLY A 268 6.88 20.61 -5.92
N THR A 269 7.73 19.61 -5.69
CA THR A 269 8.21 18.74 -6.77
C THR A 269 7.11 17.78 -7.24
N VAL A 270 7.27 17.25 -8.46
CA VAL A 270 6.28 16.38 -9.09
C VAL A 270 6.95 15.11 -9.60
N GLU A 271 6.42 13.94 -9.22
CA GLU A 271 6.78 12.65 -9.79
C GLU A 271 5.57 12.07 -10.55
N LYS A 272 5.82 11.46 -11.71
CA LYS A 272 4.79 10.84 -12.55
C LYS A 272 4.80 9.32 -12.41
N GLY A 273 3.63 8.72 -12.55
CA GLY A 273 3.41 7.28 -12.54
C GLY A 273 3.76 6.64 -11.20
N GLU A 274 4.11 5.36 -11.28
CA GLU A 274 4.35 4.46 -10.14
C GLU A 274 5.73 4.67 -9.49
N TRP A 275 6.06 5.91 -9.14
CA TRP A 275 7.38 6.27 -8.60
C TRP A 275 7.73 5.43 -7.37
N VAL A 276 6.74 5.05 -6.56
CA VAL A 276 6.92 4.19 -5.38
C VAL A 276 7.52 2.84 -5.78
N LYS A 277 7.01 2.19 -6.85
CA LYS A 277 7.54 0.91 -7.34
C LYS A 277 8.97 1.06 -7.85
N LYS A 278 9.29 2.17 -8.53
CA LYS A 278 10.66 2.49 -8.97
C LYS A 278 11.63 2.47 -7.79
N TYR A 279 11.36 3.20 -6.72
CA TYR A 279 12.26 3.19 -5.54
C TYR A 279 12.23 1.86 -4.80
N PHE A 280 11.04 1.28 -4.60
CA PHE A 280 10.89 0.04 -3.82
C PHE A 280 11.51 -1.17 -4.52
N SER A 281 11.63 -1.20 -5.85
CA SER A 281 12.31 -2.27 -6.57
C SER A 281 13.79 -2.44 -6.16
N SER A 282 14.44 -1.36 -5.71
CA SER A 282 15.85 -1.34 -5.31
C SER A 282 16.06 -1.59 -3.81
N LEU A 283 14.98 -1.83 -3.07
CA LEU A 283 14.98 -1.99 -1.61
C LEU A 283 14.62 -3.44 -1.23
N ASN A 284 15.27 -3.93 -0.16
CA ASN A 284 14.91 -5.20 0.46
C ASN A 284 13.65 -5.03 1.35
N ASN A 285 13.13 -6.13 1.89
CA ASN A 285 11.90 -6.11 2.68
C ASN A 285 12.04 -5.35 4.00
N ASP A 286 13.21 -5.39 4.64
CA ASP A 286 13.45 -4.69 5.90
C ASP A 286 13.52 -3.17 5.70
N GLU A 287 14.17 -2.72 4.63
CA GLU A 287 14.23 -1.31 4.22
C GLU A 287 12.82 -0.78 3.88
N LYS A 288 12.03 -1.57 3.14
CA LYS A 288 10.63 -1.24 2.85
C LYS A 288 9.80 -1.13 4.13
N ALA A 289 9.97 -2.08 5.05
CA ALA A 289 9.27 -2.09 6.33
C ALA A 289 9.62 -0.87 7.20
N ASP A 290 10.90 -0.52 7.27
CA ASP A 290 11.39 0.63 8.03
C ASP A 290 10.83 1.95 7.48
N LEU A 291 10.93 2.14 6.16
CA LEU A 291 10.35 3.30 5.48
C LEU A 291 8.84 3.38 5.70
N TYR A 292 8.12 2.27 5.58
CA TYR A 292 6.68 2.25 5.76
C TYR A 292 6.26 2.67 7.18
N LYS A 293 7.00 2.18 8.19
CA LYS A 293 6.76 2.42 9.61
C LYS A 293 7.13 3.85 10.05
N ASN A 294 8.25 4.37 9.53
CA ASN A 294 8.87 5.59 10.03
C ASN A 294 8.68 6.82 9.14
N CYS A 295 8.05 6.67 7.96
CA CYS A 295 7.69 7.82 7.12
C CYS A 295 6.20 8.13 7.29
N GLU A 296 5.92 9.37 7.69
CA GLU A 296 4.54 9.86 7.81
C GLU A 296 4.04 10.46 6.49
N SER A 297 4.96 10.94 5.64
CA SER A 297 4.70 11.57 4.35
C SER A 297 5.20 10.78 3.15
N LEU A 298 4.64 11.06 1.97
CA LEU A 298 5.19 10.59 0.69
C LEU A 298 6.50 11.32 0.38
N THR A 299 6.62 12.59 0.76
CA THR A 299 7.87 13.37 0.66
C THR A 299 9.02 12.68 1.41
N GLU A 300 8.83 12.36 2.69
CA GLU A 300 9.83 11.64 3.49
C GLU A 300 10.14 10.27 2.90
N LEU A 301 9.11 9.56 2.45
CA LEU A 301 9.25 8.23 1.85
C LEU A 301 10.16 8.30 0.62
N ARG A 302 9.94 9.27 -0.26
CA ARG A 302 10.73 9.50 -1.47
C ARG A 302 12.17 9.88 -1.11
N ASP A 303 12.36 10.83 -0.22
CA ASP A 303 13.69 11.38 0.09
C ASP A 303 14.57 10.36 0.82
N LYS A 304 14.01 9.65 1.82
CA LYS A 304 14.75 8.57 2.48
C LYS A 304 15.06 7.42 1.52
N SER A 305 14.14 7.10 0.60
CA SER A 305 14.37 6.11 -0.44
C SER A 305 15.53 6.50 -1.36
N LYS A 306 15.59 7.76 -1.82
CA LYS A 306 16.72 8.31 -2.61
C LYS A 306 18.04 8.17 -1.85
N ILE A 307 18.08 8.58 -0.59
CA ILE A 307 19.29 8.49 0.25
C ILE A 307 19.80 7.04 0.38
N ILE A 308 18.90 6.07 0.58
CA ILE A 308 19.28 4.65 0.70
C ILE A 308 19.87 4.15 -0.62
N ILE A 309 19.21 4.44 -1.74
CA ILE A 309 19.66 4.01 -3.08
C ILE A 309 21.01 4.66 -3.43
N ASP A 310 21.18 5.95 -3.18
CA ASP A 310 22.44 6.65 -3.46
C ASP A 310 23.61 6.07 -2.65
N LYS A 311 23.38 5.71 -1.38
CA LYS A 311 24.39 5.03 -0.56
C LYS A 311 24.76 3.66 -1.10
N LYS A 312 23.79 2.91 -1.65
CA LYS A 312 24.05 1.61 -2.29
C LYS A 312 24.86 1.78 -3.57
N ASN A 313 24.47 2.73 -4.43
CA ASN A 313 25.16 2.99 -5.68
C ASN A 313 26.61 3.41 -5.45
N LYS A 314 26.86 4.30 -4.47
CA LYS A 314 28.24 4.68 -4.07
C LYS A 314 29.08 3.48 -3.63
N LYS A 315 28.52 2.58 -2.81
CA LYS A 315 29.22 1.35 -2.40
C LYS A 315 29.52 0.40 -3.55
N ILE A 316 28.64 0.35 -4.56
CA ILE A 316 28.86 -0.45 -5.77
C ILE A 316 30.01 0.17 -6.58
N GLU A 317 29.96 1.47 -6.82
CA GLU A 317 31.01 2.21 -7.54
C GLU A 317 32.38 2.11 -6.86
N GLU A 318 32.44 2.20 -5.53
CA GLU A 318 33.68 2.04 -4.76
C GLU A 318 34.27 0.64 -4.94
N LYS A 319 33.44 -0.41 -4.86
CA LYS A 319 33.87 -1.79 -5.10
C LYS A 319 34.34 -2.04 -6.53
N GLU A 320 33.69 -1.43 -7.51
CA GLU A 320 34.10 -1.54 -8.91
C GLU A 320 35.45 -0.85 -9.15
N LYS A 321 35.65 0.35 -8.56
CA LYS A 321 36.95 1.05 -8.62
C LYS A 321 38.07 0.26 -7.94
N GLU A 322 37.78 -0.36 -6.80
CA GLU A 322 38.76 -1.20 -6.09
C GLU A 322 39.16 -2.43 -6.92
N LYS A 323 38.18 -3.12 -7.52
CA LYS A 323 38.43 -4.24 -8.43
C LYS A 323 39.23 -3.83 -9.66
N GLU A 324 38.93 -2.67 -10.24
CA GLU A 324 39.66 -2.17 -11.41
C GLU A 324 41.10 -1.80 -11.04
N LYS A 325 41.33 -1.17 -9.89
CA LYS A 325 42.66 -0.89 -9.38
C LYS A 325 43.47 -2.18 -9.18
N GLU A 326 42.86 -3.20 -8.58
CA GLU A 326 43.51 -4.51 -8.39
C GLU A 326 43.88 -5.17 -9.74
N ARG A 327 42.99 -5.07 -10.74
CA ARG A 327 43.25 -5.56 -12.11
C ARG A 327 44.42 -4.83 -12.76
N LEU A 328 44.45 -3.50 -12.67
CA LEU A 328 45.53 -2.68 -13.22
C LEU A 328 46.87 -2.98 -12.54
N GLU A 329 46.89 -3.13 -11.22
CA GLU A 329 48.10 -3.52 -10.48
C GLU A 329 48.60 -4.92 -10.88
N LYS A 330 47.71 -5.89 -11.05
CA LYS A 330 48.04 -7.23 -11.56
C LYS A 330 48.62 -7.16 -12.97
N LEU A 331 48.01 -6.38 -13.86
CA LEU A 331 48.48 -6.20 -15.23
C LEU A 331 49.85 -5.51 -15.27
N GLN A 332 50.07 -4.46 -14.48
CA GLN A 332 51.36 -3.80 -14.38
C GLN A 332 52.46 -4.73 -13.88
N LYS A 333 52.17 -5.56 -12.86
CA LYS A 333 53.10 -6.60 -12.37
C LYS A 333 53.42 -7.63 -13.46
N GLN A 334 52.43 -8.07 -14.24
CA GLN A 334 52.64 -9.00 -15.36
C GLN A 334 53.51 -8.38 -16.46
N ILE A 335 53.22 -7.14 -16.87
CA ILE A 335 54.02 -6.42 -17.87
C ILE A 335 55.46 -6.23 -17.40
N LYS A 336 55.65 -5.86 -16.12
CA LYS A 336 56.99 -5.71 -15.53
C LYS A 336 57.76 -7.03 -15.55
N ARG A 337 57.14 -8.12 -15.08
CA ARG A 337 57.73 -9.47 -15.11
C ARG A 337 58.08 -9.90 -16.53
N GLN A 338 57.20 -9.66 -17.51
CA GLN A 338 57.46 -9.98 -18.91
C GLN A 338 58.68 -9.21 -19.45
N LYS A 339 58.80 -7.92 -19.14
CA LYS A 339 59.97 -7.10 -19.54
C LYS A 339 61.27 -7.60 -18.90
N GLU A 340 61.24 -7.97 -17.63
CA GLU A 340 62.40 -8.52 -16.92
C GLU A 340 62.86 -9.85 -17.55
N LEU A 341 61.93 -10.77 -17.81
CA LEU A 341 62.23 -12.07 -18.41
C LEU A 341 62.71 -11.97 -19.86
N THR A 342 62.09 -11.09 -20.67
CA THR A 342 62.54 -10.84 -22.06
C THR A 342 63.93 -10.18 -22.10
N SER A 343 64.23 -9.27 -21.17
CA SER A 343 65.57 -8.69 -21.04
C SER A 343 66.63 -9.71 -20.59
N LYS A 344 66.27 -10.69 -19.76
CA LYS A 344 67.21 -11.68 -19.19
C LYS A 344 67.45 -12.87 -20.11
N TYR A 345 66.41 -13.33 -20.82
CA TYR A 345 66.43 -14.59 -21.59
C TYR A 345 66.12 -14.42 -23.09
N GLY A 346 66.00 -13.17 -23.56
CA GLY A 346 65.64 -12.82 -24.94
C GLY A 346 64.14 -12.99 -25.23
N ASP A 347 63.71 -12.45 -26.38
CA ASP A 347 62.29 -12.39 -26.74
C ASP A 347 61.64 -13.77 -26.84
N TYR A 348 62.36 -14.77 -27.36
CA TYR A 348 61.80 -16.11 -27.57
C TYR A 348 61.51 -16.84 -26.25
N TYR A 349 62.53 -17.06 -25.40
CA TYR A 349 62.34 -17.76 -24.12
C TYR A 349 61.67 -16.87 -23.06
N GLY A 350 61.99 -15.58 -23.00
CA GLY A 350 61.41 -14.66 -22.02
C GLY A 350 59.88 -14.52 -22.14
N ASN A 351 59.33 -14.50 -23.36
CA ASN A 351 57.88 -14.48 -23.55
C ASN A 351 57.22 -15.79 -23.09
N LYS A 352 57.86 -16.94 -23.33
CA LYS A 352 57.36 -18.25 -22.90
C LYS A 352 57.37 -18.41 -21.38
N LEU A 353 58.47 -18.02 -20.74
CA LEU A 353 58.59 -18.00 -19.28
C LEU A 353 57.58 -17.05 -18.62
N SER A 354 57.30 -15.90 -19.24
CA SER A 354 56.30 -14.96 -18.70
C SER A 354 54.87 -15.53 -18.67
N ARG A 355 54.59 -16.52 -19.52
CA ARG A 355 53.31 -17.26 -19.56
C ARG A 355 53.32 -18.53 -18.71
N GLY A 356 54.43 -18.83 -18.03
CA GLY A 356 54.63 -20.08 -17.30
C GLY A 356 54.81 -21.30 -18.20
N GLU A 357 55.23 -21.10 -19.45
CA GLU A 357 55.47 -22.20 -20.39
C GLU A 357 56.95 -22.60 -20.38
N LEU A 358 57.20 -23.91 -20.21
CA LEU A 358 58.52 -24.51 -20.40
C LEU A 358 58.64 -25.11 -21.81
N LEU A 359 59.83 -25.01 -22.41
CA LEU A 359 60.14 -25.59 -23.72
C LEU A 359 61.50 -26.30 -23.70
N PRO A 360 61.69 -27.35 -24.53
CA PRO A 360 63.01 -27.92 -24.77
C PRO A 360 64.04 -26.86 -25.19
N GLY A 361 65.26 -27.00 -24.68
CA GLY A 361 66.39 -26.07 -24.86
C GLY A 361 66.56 -25.05 -23.73
N MET A 362 65.59 -24.90 -22.81
CA MET A 362 65.73 -24.06 -21.62
C MET A 362 66.75 -24.65 -20.63
N ASN A 363 67.48 -23.81 -19.90
CA ASN A 363 68.39 -24.27 -18.85
C ASN A 363 67.68 -24.34 -17.49
N GLU A 364 68.37 -24.85 -16.47
CA GLU A 364 67.84 -24.95 -15.12
C GLU A 364 67.31 -23.61 -14.56
N ASP A 365 68.05 -22.51 -14.75
CA ASP A 365 67.68 -21.21 -14.22
C ASP A 365 66.39 -20.67 -14.86
N MET A 366 66.19 -20.92 -16.15
CA MET A 366 64.93 -20.60 -16.84
C MET A 366 63.76 -21.41 -16.28
N VAL A 367 63.97 -22.70 -15.99
CA VAL A 367 62.92 -23.56 -15.40
C VAL A 367 62.52 -23.06 -14.01
N LYS A 368 63.49 -22.59 -13.22
CA LYS A 368 63.26 -22.00 -11.89
C LYS A 368 62.42 -20.72 -11.89
N GLU A 369 62.33 -20.00 -13.02
CA GLU A 369 61.46 -18.81 -13.13
C GLU A 369 59.96 -19.17 -13.16
N VAL A 370 59.65 -20.45 -13.42
CA VAL A 370 58.28 -20.98 -13.52
C VAL A 370 57.96 -21.95 -12.39
N TRP A 371 58.92 -22.81 -12.01
CA TRP A 371 58.73 -23.87 -11.02
C TRP A 371 59.85 -23.88 -9.98
N GLU A 372 59.48 -23.96 -8.70
CA GLU A 372 60.46 -24.05 -7.61
C GLU A 372 61.15 -25.44 -7.64
N LYS A 373 62.49 -25.45 -7.66
CA LYS A 373 63.28 -26.71 -7.75
C LYS A 373 63.00 -27.63 -6.55
N GLU A 374 62.68 -27.06 -5.39
CA GLU A 374 62.36 -27.75 -4.14
C GLU A 374 61.08 -28.58 -4.23
N TRP A 375 60.22 -28.33 -5.23
CA TRP A 375 59.00 -29.10 -5.44
C TRP A 375 59.26 -30.43 -6.16
N PHE A 376 60.49 -30.72 -6.57
CA PHE A 376 60.85 -31.93 -7.31
C PHE A 376 61.76 -32.88 -6.51
N ASN A 377 61.70 -34.16 -6.85
CA ASN A 377 62.70 -35.17 -6.52
C ASN A 377 63.72 -35.22 -7.66
N ILE A 378 65.01 -35.08 -7.34
CA ILE A 378 66.06 -34.90 -8.33
C ILE A 378 66.97 -36.11 -8.33
N ASN A 379 67.10 -36.76 -9.48
CA ASN A 379 67.96 -37.91 -9.70
C ASN A 379 69.00 -37.57 -10.77
N ASN A 380 70.26 -37.94 -10.54
CA ASN A 380 71.37 -37.70 -11.47
C ASN A 380 71.92 -39.02 -11.98
N ILE A 381 72.06 -39.13 -13.31
CA ILE A 381 72.58 -40.32 -13.98
C ILE A 381 73.69 -39.87 -14.93
N VAL A 382 74.85 -40.52 -14.86
CA VAL A 382 75.93 -40.32 -15.83
C VAL A 382 75.91 -41.47 -16.81
N ARG A 383 75.66 -41.19 -18.09
CA ARG A 383 75.61 -42.20 -19.16
C ARG A 383 76.41 -41.71 -20.36
N ASN A 384 77.36 -42.52 -20.82
CA ASN A 384 78.23 -42.20 -21.96
C ASN A 384 78.93 -40.83 -21.87
N GLY A 385 79.31 -40.41 -20.65
CA GLY A 385 79.98 -39.12 -20.41
C GLY A 385 79.06 -37.89 -20.35
N GLN A 386 77.75 -38.06 -20.57
CA GLN A 386 76.75 -36.98 -20.43
C GLN A 386 76.07 -37.05 -19.06
N MET A 387 75.78 -35.87 -18.49
CA MET A 387 75.01 -35.75 -17.25
C MET A 387 73.52 -35.64 -17.59
N ILE A 388 72.73 -36.59 -17.08
CA ILE A 388 71.27 -36.56 -17.18
C ILE A 388 70.70 -36.27 -15.78
N GLU A 389 70.01 -35.15 -15.63
CA GLU A 389 69.33 -34.75 -14.39
C GLU A 389 67.81 -34.86 -14.61
N ILE A 390 67.13 -35.64 -13.79
CA ILE A 390 65.69 -35.92 -13.89
C ILE A 390 64.99 -35.33 -12.68
N TRP A 391 64.01 -34.46 -12.92
CA TRP A 391 63.18 -33.84 -11.88
C TRP A 391 61.78 -34.43 -11.93
N GLU A 392 61.36 -35.09 -10.86
CA GLU A 392 60.02 -35.68 -10.73
C GLU A 392 59.20 -34.85 -9.74
N PHE A 393 58.04 -34.35 -10.17
CA PHE A 393 57.24 -33.44 -9.35
C PHE A 393 56.65 -34.14 -8.12
N ASP A 394 56.85 -33.56 -6.94
CA ASP A 394 56.32 -34.03 -5.68
C ASP A 394 55.32 -33.01 -5.12
N LYS A 395 54.03 -33.33 -5.33
CA LYS A 395 52.91 -32.52 -4.84
C LYS A 395 52.97 -32.27 -3.34
N SER A 396 53.47 -33.24 -2.56
CA SER A 396 53.58 -33.10 -1.10
C SER A 396 54.67 -32.11 -0.71
N LYS A 397 55.78 -32.04 -1.47
CA LYS A 397 56.81 -31.02 -1.26
C LYS A 397 56.27 -29.62 -1.55
N MET A 398 55.56 -29.44 -2.66
CA MET A 398 54.90 -28.16 -2.99
C MET A 398 53.91 -27.74 -1.90
N GLN A 399 53.01 -28.63 -1.46
CA GLN A 399 52.04 -28.30 -0.41
C GLN A 399 52.72 -27.90 0.91
N ARG A 400 53.78 -28.60 1.32
CA ARG A 400 54.56 -28.25 2.51
C ARG A 400 55.22 -26.88 2.38
N ASP A 401 55.79 -26.57 1.22
CA ASP A 401 56.41 -25.28 0.95
C ASP A 401 55.38 -24.13 0.96
N ILE A 402 54.21 -24.33 0.35
CA ILE A 402 53.09 -23.38 0.38
C ILE A 402 52.64 -23.09 1.83
N ILE A 403 52.46 -24.13 2.65
CA ILE A 403 52.09 -23.96 4.08
C ILE A 403 53.17 -23.20 4.83
N LYS A 404 54.45 -23.55 4.61
CA LYS A 404 55.59 -22.92 5.28
C LYS A 404 55.66 -21.43 4.93
N LYS A 405 55.64 -21.07 3.65
CA LYS A 405 55.64 -19.68 3.17
C LYS A 405 54.39 -18.91 3.66
N GLY A 406 53.23 -19.55 3.70
CA GLY A 406 52.00 -18.98 4.27
C GLY A 406 52.13 -18.66 5.76
N LYS A 407 52.79 -19.52 6.54
CA LYS A 407 53.06 -19.28 7.96
C LYS A 407 54.06 -18.15 8.18
N GLU A 408 55.13 -18.10 7.41
CA GLU A 408 56.18 -17.07 7.50
C GLU A 408 55.66 -15.67 7.11
N SER A 409 54.67 -15.59 6.23
CA SER A 409 54.04 -14.34 5.78
C SER A 409 52.77 -13.94 6.56
N GLY A 410 52.35 -14.74 7.55
CA GLY A 410 51.12 -14.50 8.31
C GLY A 410 49.82 -14.77 7.54
N GLN A 411 49.88 -15.45 6.39
CA GLN A 411 48.76 -15.79 5.51
C GLN A 411 48.39 -17.29 5.54
N GLN A 412 48.50 -17.92 6.72
CA GLN A 412 48.33 -19.37 6.86
C GLN A 412 46.95 -19.87 6.41
N GLU A 413 45.86 -19.15 6.71
CA GLU A 413 44.50 -19.52 6.30
C GLU A 413 44.34 -19.49 4.76
N GLY A 414 44.93 -18.50 4.09
CA GLY A 414 44.94 -18.41 2.63
C GLY A 414 45.72 -19.54 1.97
N ALA A 415 46.86 -19.93 2.55
CA ALA A 415 47.66 -21.06 2.07
C ALA A 415 46.93 -22.41 2.21
N LEU A 416 46.23 -22.62 3.35
CA LEU A 416 45.41 -23.81 3.56
C LEU A 416 44.18 -23.84 2.64
N GLY A 417 43.52 -22.70 2.44
CA GLY A 417 42.41 -22.55 1.49
C GLY A 417 42.82 -22.86 0.06
N LEU A 418 43.99 -22.39 -0.38
CA LEU A 418 44.56 -22.71 -1.69
C LEU A 418 44.76 -24.23 -1.86
N ILE A 419 45.38 -24.89 -0.87
CA ILE A 419 45.61 -26.35 -0.92
C ILE A 419 44.30 -27.12 -1.00
N LEU A 420 43.29 -26.72 -0.23
CA LEU A 420 41.97 -27.34 -0.26
C LEU A 420 41.32 -27.21 -1.66
N MET A 421 41.35 -26.02 -2.24
CA MET A 421 40.81 -25.77 -3.58
C MET A 421 41.55 -26.57 -4.67
N LEU A 422 42.87 -26.70 -4.56
CA LEU A 422 43.68 -27.50 -5.48
C LEU A 422 43.30 -28.99 -5.42
N ASN A 423 43.21 -29.56 -4.21
CA ASN A 423 42.79 -30.94 -4.05
C ASN A 423 41.35 -31.19 -4.52
N LEU A 424 40.43 -30.25 -4.23
CA LEU A 424 39.04 -30.35 -4.67
C LEU A 424 38.89 -30.26 -6.19
N SER A 425 39.68 -29.40 -6.86
CA SER A 425 39.66 -29.29 -8.32
C SER A 425 40.07 -30.59 -9.02
N GLU A 426 41.05 -31.30 -8.47
CA GLU A 426 41.49 -32.60 -8.95
C GLU A 426 40.45 -33.71 -8.72
N GLU A 427 39.79 -33.73 -7.54
CA GLU A 427 38.71 -34.67 -7.25
C GLU A 427 37.49 -34.50 -8.16
N LEU A 428 37.22 -33.27 -8.59
CA LEU A 428 36.13 -32.95 -9.52
C LEU A 428 36.49 -33.15 -11.00
N GLY A 429 37.71 -33.63 -11.30
CA GLY A 429 38.16 -33.86 -12.68
C GLY A 429 38.33 -32.58 -13.50
N LEU A 430 38.40 -31.42 -12.85
CA LEU A 430 38.82 -30.17 -13.48
C LEU A 430 40.35 -30.20 -13.63
N GLU A 431 40.91 -29.53 -14.65
CA GLU A 431 42.37 -29.38 -14.74
C GLU A 431 42.87 -28.70 -13.47
N GLY A 432 43.49 -29.49 -12.57
CA GLY A 432 44.14 -28.99 -11.35
C GLY A 432 45.41 -28.21 -11.68
N ILE A 433 46.46 -28.34 -10.87
CA ILE A 433 47.76 -27.76 -11.24
C ILE A 433 48.29 -28.52 -12.45
N ASN A 434 48.47 -27.82 -13.58
CA ASN A 434 49.13 -28.33 -14.79
C ASN A 434 50.66 -28.41 -14.59
N ALA A 435 51.09 -29.12 -13.55
CA ALA A 435 52.49 -29.34 -13.20
C ALA A 435 53.09 -30.39 -14.13
N PRO A 436 54.34 -30.21 -14.60
CA PRO A 436 55.05 -31.25 -15.32
C PRO A 436 55.29 -32.43 -14.36
N LYS A 437 54.91 -33.65 -14.76
CA LYS A 437 55.21 -34.88 -14.01
C LYS A 437 56.71 -35.11 -13.91
N THR A 438 57.41 -34.92 -15.04
CA THR A 438 58.86 -35.14 -15.13
C THR A 438 59.51 -34.14 -16.08
N LEU A 439 60.63 -33.56 -15.66
CA LEU A 439 61.52 -32.75 -16.49
C LEU A 439 62.86 -33.47 -16.63
N VAL A 440 63.40 -33.57 -17.85
CA VAL A 440 64.69 -34.22 -18.11
C VAL A 440 65.66 -33.20 -18.67
N PHE A 441 66.81 -33.07 -18.02
CA PHE A 441 67.91 -32.23 -18.46
C PHE A 441 69.07 -33.09 -18.93
N MET A 442 69.66 -32.74 -20.06
CA MET A 442 70.94 -33.29 -20.53
C MET A 442 71.94 -32.15 -20.64
N ASP A 443 73.07 -32.27 -19.94
CA ASP A 443 74.14 -31.26 -19.91
C ASP A 443 73.59 -29.83 -19.63
N ASN A 444 72.72 -29.71 -18.61
CA ASN A 444 72.04 -28.47 -18.19
C ASN A 444 71.06 -27.84 -19.22
N LYS A 445 70.54 -28.64 -20.16
CA LYS A 445 69.46 -28.23 -21.06
C LYS A 445 68.27 -29.16 -20.93
N LEU A 446 67.09 -28.59 -20.74
CA LEU A 446 65.81 -29.29 -20.72
C LEU A 446 65.60 -29.93 -22.10
N THR A 447 65.52 -31.25 -22.18
CA THR A 447 65.27 -31.98 -23.43
C THR A 447 63.82 -32.43 -23.51
N ASP A 448 63.23 -32.87 -22.40
CA ASP A 448 61.92 -33.49 -22.37
C ASP A 448 61.06 -32.98 -21.20
N ILE A 449 59.76 -32.85 -21.47
CA ILE A 449 58.74 -32.39 -20.51
C ILE A 449 57.57 -33.39 -20.58
N TYR A 450 57.38 -34.18 -19.53
CA TYR A 450 56.26 -35.11 -19.41
C TYR A 450 55.16 -34.46 -18.54
N ARG A 451 53.92 -34.42 -19.03
CA ARG A 451 52.76 -33.83 -18.34
C ARG A 451 51.73 -34.88 -17.94
#